data_AF-A0A0A2E9N8-F1
#
_entry.id   AF-A0A0A2E9N8-F1
#
_cell.length_a   1.000
_cell.length_b   1.000
_cell.length_c   1.000
_cell.angle_alpha   90.00
_cell.angle_beta   90.00
_cell.angle_gamma   90.00
#
_symmetry.space_group_name_H-M   'P 1'
#
loop_
_entity.id
_entity.type
_entity.pdbx_description
1 polymer ?
#
loop_
_entity_poly.entity_id
_entity_poly.type
_entity_poly.pdbx_seq_one_letter_code
_entity_poly.pdbx_strand_id
1 'polypeptide(L)' 'MPLYRITVRRRKNSNGILLEAGMSVEVLSKYFYNPLTTNGGQMVADAFMRIYGVDLKRAGALNTVDLDVELINNN' A
#
# COMPACT_ATOMS: atom_id res chain seq x y z
N MET A 1 -11.97 2.40 -13.89
CA MET A 1 -11.19 1.52 -12.99
C MET A 1 -11.05 2.25 -11.66
N PRO A 2 -11.36 1.60 -10.52
CA PRO A 2 -11.22 2.25 -9.22
C PRO A 2 -9.76 2.61 -8.94
N LEU A 3 -9.56 3.85 -8.50
CA LEU A 3 -8.28 4.36 -8.01
C LEU A 3 -8.30 4.29 -6.49
N TYR A 4 -7.31 3.64 -5.90
CA TYR A 4 -7.17 3.57 -4.45
C TYR A 4 -5.93 4.33 -4.01
N ARG A 5 -6.05 5.07 -2.90
CA ARG A 5 -4.91 5.62 -2.16
C ARG A 5 -4.60 4.72 -0.99
N ILE A 6 -3.34 4.28 -0.91
CA ILE A 6 -2.85 3.40 0.14
C ILE A 6 -1.87 4.21 0.96
N THR A 7 -2.09 4.29 2.27
CA THR A 7 -1.29 5.15 3.17
C THR A 7 -0.74 4.35 4.34
N VAL A 8 0.53 4.53 4.67
CA VAL A 8 1.14 3.97 5.89
C VAL A 8 0.55 4.65 7.12
N ARG A 9 -0.08 3.87 8.00
CA ARG A 9 -0.79 4.37 9.20
C ARG A 9 0.15 4.82 10.30
N ARG A 10 1.26 4.11 10.49
CA ARG A 10 2.20 4.32 11.59
C ARG A 10 3.62 4.04 11.16
N ARG A 11 4.57 4.70 11.84
CA ARG A 11 5.99 4.40 11.69
C ARG A 11 6.25 2.95 12.05
N LYS A 12 6.99 2.23 11.21
CA LYS A 12 7.37 0.84 11.44
C LYS A 12 8.82 0.64 11.02
N ASN A 13 9.62 0.10 11.93
CA ASN A 13 10.98 -0.34 11.63
C ASN A 13 11.03 -1.86 11.80
N SER A 14 11.24 -2.59 10.70
CA SER A 14 11.28 -4.05 10.69
C SER A 14 12.17 -4.54 9.56
N ASN A 15 12.93 -5.62 9.80
CA ASN A 15 13.78 -6.27 8.80
C ASN A 15 14.75 -5.32 8.06
N GLY A 16 15.18 -4.26 8.75
CA GLY A 16 16.06 -3.21 8.24
C GLY A 16 15.38 -2.19 7.32
N ILE A 17 14.04 -2.18 7.27
CA ILE A 17 13.23 -1.24 6.47
C ILE A 17 12.47 -0.32 7.42
N LEU A 18 12.59 0.98 7.16
CA LEU A 18 11.86 2.03 7.85
C LEU A 18 10.71 2.53 6.99
N LEU A 19 9.49 2.34 7.48
CA LEU A 19 8.26 2.92 6.95
C LEU A 19 7.90 4.12 7.81
N GLU A 20 7.63 5.26 7.19
CA GLU A 20 7.16 6.46 7.88
C GLU A 20 5.66 6.64 7.68
N ALA A 21 4.98 7.12 8.72
CA ALA A 21 3.56 7.41 8.65
C ALA A 21 3.28 8.50 7.59
N GLY A 22 2.20 8.33 6.83
CA GLY A 22 1.81 9.27 5.77
C GLY A 22 2.45 9.00 4.40
N MET A 23 3.43 8.09 4.29
CA MET A 23 3.85 7.58 2.98
C MET A 23 2.65 7.00 2.26
N SER A 24 2.36 7.47 1.05
CA SER A 24 1.18 7.03 0.31
C SER A 24 1.45 6.84 -1.17
N VAL A 25 0.74 5.90 -1.77
CA VAL A 25 0.76 5.63 -3.21
C VAL A 25 -0.65 5.47 -3.73
N GLU A 26 -0.84 5.75 -5.01
CA GLU A 26 -2.10 5.49 -5.70
C GLU A 26 -1.97 4.28 -6.61
N VAL A 27 -2.95 3.38 -6.55
CA VAL A 27 -3.01 2.17 -7.36
C VAL A 27 -4.32 2.09 -8.12
N LEU A 28 -4.21 1.89 -9.43
CA LEU A 28 -5.34 1.58 -10.29
C LEU A 28 -5.64 0.08 -10.20
N SER A 29 -6.80 -0.26 -9.65
CA SER A 29 -7.27 -1.64 -9.59
C SER A 29 -8.24 -1.93 -10.74
N LYS A 30 -8.24 -3.18 -11.21
CA LYS A 30 -9.21 -3.67 -12.20
C LYS A 30 -10.60 -3.91 -11.59
N TYR A 31 -10.66 -4.15 -10.28
CA TYR A 31 -11.89 -4.53 -9.56
C TYR A 31 -12.07 -3.66 -8.31
N PHE A 32 -13.31 -3.57 -7.81
CA PHE A 32 -13.66 -2.80 -6.61
C PHE A 32 -13.35 -3.52 -5.28
N TYR A 33 -12.50 -4.55 -5.30
CA TYR A 33 -12.07 -5.26 -4.10
C TYR A 33 -10.87 -4.56 -3.44
N ASN A 34 -10.62 -4.88 -2.17
CA ASN A 34 -9.47 -4.35 -1.46
C ASN A 34 -8.16 -4.73 -2.19
N PRO A 35 -7.35 -3.76 -2.63
CA PRO A 35 -6.12 -4.02 -3.37
C PRO A 35 -5.04 -4.71 -2.52
N LEU A 36 -5.13 -4.69 -1.18
CA LEU A 36 -4.20 -5.39 -0.29
C LEU A 36 -4.41 -6.91 -0.27
N THR A 37 -5.64 -7.38 -0.48
CA THR A 37 -5.97 -8.81 -0.46
C THR A 37 -6.04 -9.42 -1.86
N THR A 38 -6.25 -8.58 -2.88
CA THR A 38 -6.30 -9.02 -4.28
C THR A 38 -4.91 -9.45 -4.75
N ASN A 39 -4.77 -10.70 -5.23
CA ASN A 39 -3.50 -11.27 -5.71
C ASN A 39 -2.33 -11.09 -4.72
N GLY A 40 -2.60 -11.25 -3.41
CA GLY A 40 -1.59 -11.09 -2.36
C GLY A 40 -1.01 -9.67 -2.24
N GLY A 41 -1.77 -8.66 -2.66
CA GLY A 41 -1.39 -7.25 -2.54
C GLY A 41 -0.27 -6.81 -3.48
N GLN A 42 0.01 -7.59 -4.54
CA GLN A 42 1.17 -7.37 -5.40
C GLN A 42 1.22 -5.95 -5.99
N MET A 43 0.08 -5.42 -6.46
CA MET A 43 0.04 -4.06 -7.03
C MET A 43 0.42 -2.98 -6.03
N VAL A 44 0.11 -3.17 -4.75
CA VAL A 44 0.48 -2.22 -3.69
C VAL A 44 1.97 -2.35 -3.37
N ALA A 45 2.48 -3.57 -3.27
CA ALA A 45 3.91 -3.81 -3.07
C ALA A 45 4.75 -3.20 -4.20
N ASP A 46 4.34 -3.40 -5.46
CA ASP A 46 5.00 -2.86 -6.63
C ASP A 46 4.96 -1.32 -6.65
N ALA A 47 3.83 -0.73 -6.24
CA ALA A 47 3.71 0.72 -6.18
C ALA A 47 4.65 1.35 -5.13
N PHE A 48 4.73 0.78 -3.93
CA PHE A 48 5.65 1.26 -2.90
C PHE A 48 7.12 1.04 -3.28
N MET A 49 7.44 -0.10 -3.92
CA MET A 49 8.77 -0.34 -4.45
C MET A 49 9.14 0.69 -5.53
N ARG A 50 8.22 0.97 -6.46
CA ARG A 50 8.43 1.92 -7.55
C ARG A 50 8.62 3.37 -7.08
N ILE A 51 7.80 3.83 -6.14
CA ILE A 51 7.79 5.23 -5.70
C ILE A 51 8.83 5.51 -4.61
N TYR A 52 9.02 4.58 -3.68
CA TYR A 52 9.86 4.78 -2.49
C TYR A 52 11.05 3.83 -2.39
N GLY A 53 11.18 2.82 -3.25
CA GLY A 53 12.21 1.78 -3.11
C GLY A 53 11.97 0.85 -1.92
N VAL A 54 10.72 0.73 -1.46
CA VAL A 54 10.35 0.03 -0.24
C VAL A 54 9.72 -1.32 -0.55
N ASP A 55 10.32 -2.39 -0.02
CA ASP A 55 9.74 -3.74 -0.04
C ASP A 55 8.77 -3.95 1.13
N LEU A 56 7.47 -3.72 0.90
CA LEU A 56 6.42 -3.90 1.91
C LEU A 56 6.27 -5.34 2.40
N LYS A 57 6.56 -6.33 1.56
CA LYS A 57 6.45 -7.75 1.94
C LYS A 57 7.56 -8.10 2.92
N ARG A 58 8.80 -7.70 2.60
CA ARG A 58 9.94 -7.85 3.51
C ARG A 58 9.78 -7.04 4.78
N ALA A 59 9.17 -5.86 4.72
CA ALA A 59 8.82 -5.08 5.93
C ALA A 59 7.70 -5.72 6.76
N GLY A 60 7.03 -6.77 6.25
CA GLY A 60 5.87 -7.41 6.89
C GLY A 60 4.70 -6.46 7.06
N ALA A 61 4.55 -5.47 6.18
CA ALA A 61 3.61 -4.36 6.33
C ALA A 61 2.46 -4.38 5.30
N LEU A 62 2.43 -5.36 4.40
CA LEU A 62 1.37 -5.51 3.40
C LEU A 62 0.07 -6.07 4.04
N ASN A 63 -0.54 -5.30 4.93
CA ASN A 63 -1.73 -5.67 5.70
C ASN A 63 -2.52 -4.41 6.11
N THR A 64 -3.78 -4.57 6.51
CA THR A 64 -4.68 -3.47 6.88
C THR A 64 -4.42 -2.88 8.27
N VAL A 65 -3.54 -3.49 9.08
CA VAL A 65 -3.13 -2.92 10.37
C VAL A 65 -2.12 -1.79 10.15
N ASP A 66 -1.18 -1.99 9.23
CA ASP A 66 -0.12 -1.05 8.93
C ASP A 66 -0.47 -0.09 7.78
N LEU A 67 -1.42 -0.46 6.90
CA LEU A 67 -1.84 0.32 5.73
C LEU A 67 -3.32 0.66 5.78
N ASP A 68 -3.63 1.89 5.43
CA ASP A 68 -4.99 2.37 5.16
C ASP A 68 -5.30 2.32 3.67
N VAL A 69 -6.57 2.09 3.33
CA VAL A 69 -7.03 1.98 1.94
C VAL A 69 -8.25 2.86 1.74
N GLU A 70 -8.12 3.86 0.88
CA GLU A 70 -9.17 4.79 0.52
C GLU A 70 -9.51 4.65 -0.97
N LEU A 71 -10.79 4.52 -1.31
CA LEU A 71 -11.25 4.60 -2.70
C LEU A 71 -11.38 6.08 -3.08
N ILE A 72 -10.64 6.51 -4.09
CA ILE A 72 -10.74 7.87 -4.62
C ILE A 72 -11.93 7.92 -5.58
N ASN A 73 -13.01 8.57 -5.15
CA ASN A 73 -14.12 8.95 -6.02
C ASN A 73 -13.88 10.37 -6.54
N ASN A 74 -13.60 10.50 -7.83
CA ASN A 74 -13.62 11.81 -8.49
C ASN A 74 -15.08 12.18 -8.73
N ASN A 75 -15.61 13.14 -7.97
CA ASN A 75 -16.89 13.81 -8.25
C ASN A 75 -16.73 14.83 -9.38
#